data_AF-M5E519-F1
#
_entry.id   AF-M5E519-F1
#
_cell.length_a   1.000
_cell.length_b   1.000
_cell.length_c   1.000
_cell.angle_alpha   90.00
_cell.angle_beta   90.00
_cell.angle_gamma   90.00
#
_symmetry.space_group_name_H-M   'P 1'
#
loop_
_entity.id
_entity.type
_entity.pdbx_description
1 polymer ?
#
loop_
_entity_poly.entity_id
_entity_poly.type
_entity_poly.pdbx_seq_one_letter_code
_entity_poly.pdbx_strand_id
1 'polypeptide(L)'
;MFLAGEEVQKMRAVEGSFNPTIKSLYEDEDVLEAVPFFGSLYDVFTNAVARPSTATAPQYNQVSELFFQAVHSVLTGESDAQTAIEYLELDLEDTTGFETGEPVQP
;
A
#
# COMPACT_ATOMS: atom_id res chain seq x y z
N MET A 1 19.59 5.89 15.35
CA MET A 1 18.14 6.07 15.57
C MET A 1 17.74 5.13 16.71
N PHE A 2 17.06 5.59 17.76
CA PHE A 2 16.63 4.72 18.87
C PHE A 2 15.30 4.03 18.55
N LEU A 3 14.23 4.79 18.30
CA LEU A 3 12.87 4.25 18.08
C LEU A 3 12.74 3.30 16.88
N ALA A 4 13.57 3.49 15.85
CA ALA A 4 13.60 2.64 14.66
C ALA A 4 14.80 1.69 14.65
N GLY A 5 15.55 1.58 15.76
CA GLY A 5 16.63 0.62 15.91
C GLY A 5 16.12 -0.79 16.15
N GLU A 6 16.97 -1.78 15.91
CA GLU A 6 16.66 -3.21 16.00
C GLU A 6 16.07 -3.61 17.35
N GLU A 7 16.68 -3.18 18.45
CA GLU A 7 16.22 -3.48 19.82
C GLU A 7 14.76 -3.03 20.06
N VAL A 8 14.44 -1.78 19.72
CA VAL A 8 13.09 -1.23 19.95
C VAL A 8 12.09 -1.86 18.98
N GLN A 9 12.47 -2.16 17.74
CA GLN A 9 11.59 -2.84 16.79
C GLN A 9 11.33 -4.29 17.20
N LYS A 10 12.34 -5.02 17.69
CA LYS A 10 12.17 -6.39 18.20
C LYS A 10 11.26 -6.43 19.43
N MET A 11 11.48 -5.54 20.40
CA MET A 11 10.58 -5.43 21.56
C MET A 11 9.12 -5.16 21.12
N ARG A 12 8.91 -4.21 20.18
CA ARG A 12 7.56 -3.91 19.67
C ARG A 12 6.93 -5.06 18.89
N ALA A 13 7.73 -5.84 18.17
CA ALA A 13 7.29 -7.04 17.49
C ALA A 13 6.83 -8.09 18.50
N VAL A 14 7.66 -8.41 19.50
CA VAL A 14 7.38 -9.44 20.51
C VAL A 14 6.21 -9.03 21.43
N GLU A 15 6.25 -7.83 22.00
CA GLU A 15 5.28 -7.40 23.02
C GLU A 15 3.97 -6.86 22.43
N GLY A 16 4.05 -6.26 21.24
CA GLY A 16 2.92 -5.54 20.63
C GLY A 16 2.46 -6.09 19.29
N SER A 17 3.11 -7.13 18.76
CA SER A 17 2.84 -7.67 17.41
C SER A 17 2.90 -6.60 16.31
N PHE A 18 3.74 -5.58 16.49
CA PHE A 18 3.97 -4.56 15.46
C PHE A 18 4.92 -5.08 14.38
N ASN A 19 4.50 -4.99 13.12
CA ASN A 19 5.31 -5.40 11.97
C ASN A 19 6.64 -4.62 11.91
N PRO A 20 7.80 -5.29 11.96
CA PRO A 20 9.10 -4.65 11.80
C PRO A 20 9.26 -4.03 10.40
N THR A 21 10.08 -2.99 10.31
CA THR A 21 10.61 -2.48 9.05
C THR A 21 12.02 -2.98 8.76
N ILE A 22 12.67 -3.62 9.75
CA ILE A 22 13.95 -4.32 9.60
C ILE A 22 13.69 -5.76 9.19
N LYS A 23 14.18 -6.14 8.01
CA LYS A 23 13.91 -7.42 7.35
C LYS A 23 14.32 -8.64 8.20
N SER A 24 15.50 -8.59 8.83
CA SER A 24 16.03 -9.70 9.63
C SER A 24 15.14 -10.07 10.83
N LEU A 25 14.30 -9.15 11.33
CA LEU A 25 13.39 -9.43 12.45
C LEU A 25 12.22 -10.35 12.08
N TYR A 26 11.97 -10.60 10.78
CA TYR A 26 10.99 -11.59 10.36
C TYR A 26 11.53 -13.04 10.39
N GLU A 27 12.85 -13.20 10.54
CA GLU A 27 13.53 -14.50 10.66
C GLU A 27 14.07 -14.73 12.07
N ASP A 28 13.90 -13.77 12.99
CA ASP A 28 14.40 -13.83 14.35
C ASP A 28 13.61 -14.86 15.18
N GLU A 29 14.32 -15.78 15.84
CA GLU A 29 13.72 -16.90 16.57
C GLU A 29 12.81 -16.44 17.70
N ASP A 30 13.20 -15.42 18.48
CA ASP A 30 12.39 -14.91 19.59
C ASP A 30 11.11 -14.23 19.06
N VAL A 31 11.22 -13.54 17.92
CA VAL A 31 10.06 -12.91 17.24
C VAL A 31 9.11 -13.98 16.72
N LEU A 32 9.61 -15.03 16.07
CA LEU A 32 8.79 -16.11 15.51
C LEU A 32 8.19 -17.02 16.58
N GLU A 33 8.85 -17.18 17.73
CA GLU A 33 8.29 -17.86 18.89
C GLU A 33 7.09 -17.08 19.45
N ALA A 34 7.23 -15.76 19.62
CA ALA A 34 6.17 -14.90 20.14
C ALA A 34 5.04 -14.64 19.13
N VAL A 35 5.38 -14.47 17.84
CA VAL A 35 4.47 -14.06 16.77
C VAL A 35 4.67 -14.93 15.50
N PRO A 36 4.26 -16.21 15.53
CA PRO A 36 4.57 -17.17 14.46
C PRO A 36 4.09 -16.77 13.06
N PHE A 37 3.02 -15.98 12.95
CA PHE A 37 2.48 -15.58 11.64
C PHE A 37 3.41 -14.62 10.87
N PHE A 38 4.38 -13.98 11.53
CA PHE A 38 5.36 -13.12 10.86
C PHE A 38 6.21 -13.87 9.84
N GLY A 39 6.45 -15.17 10.02
CA GLY A 39 7.17 -16.00 9.06
C GLY A 39 6.50 -16.07 7.68
N SER A 40 5.20 -15.77 7.59
CA SER A 40 4.46 -15.68 6.32
C SER A 40 4.34 -14.26 5.76
N LEU A 41 4.64 -13.23 6.55
CA LEU A 41 4.43 -11.83 6.17
C LEU A 41 5.60 -11.22 5.42
N TYR A 42 6.82 -11.74 5.57
CA TYR A 42 7.98 -11.20 4.88
C TYR A 42 7.75 -11.14 3.36
N ASP A 43 7.28 -12.24 2.77
CA ASP A 43 6.97 -12.34 1.35
C ASP A 43 5.81 -11.40 0.94
N VAL A 44 4.84 -11.16 1.81
CA VAL A 44 3.75 -10.21 1.57
C VAL A 44 4.30 -8.79 1.45
N PHE A 45 5.21 -8.40 2.35
CA PHE A 45 5.78 -7.05 2.34
C PHE A 45 6.77 -6.82 1.20
N THR A 46 7.52 -7.84 0.76
CA THR A 46 8.43 -7.68 -0.39
C THR A 46 7.70 -7.51 -1.71
N ASN A 47 6.44 -7.92 -1.79
CA ASN A 47 5.59 -7.76 -2.98
C ASN A 47 4.55 -6.63 -2.84
N ALA A 48 4.61 -5.85 -1.76
CA ALA A 48 3.66 -4.77 -1.54
C ALA A 48 3.90 -3.62 -2.53
N VAL A 49 2.83 -3.15 -3.17
CA VAL A 49 2.86 -1.96 -4.01
C VAL A 49 2.48 -0.76 -3.16
N ALA A 50 3.31 0.29 -3.20
CA ALA A 50 2.97 1.55 -2.55
C ALA A 50 1.80 2.22 -3.27
N ARG A 51 0.87 2.81 -2.51
CA ARG A 51 -0.11 3.75 -3.08
C ARG A 51 0.63 4.93 -3.72
N PRO A 52 0.03 5.64 -4.71
CA PRO A 52 0.73 6.65 -5.51
C PRO A 52 1.00 7.98 -4.77
N SER A 53 1.18 7.97 -3.44
CA SER A 53 1.32 9.17 -2.62
C SER A 53 2.54 10.02 -2.96
N THR A 54 3.65 9.39 -3.38
CA THR A 54 4.84 10.13 -3.83
C THR A 54 4.59 10.87 -5.14
N ALA A 55 3.96 10.21 -6.10
CA ALA A 55 3.68 10.79 -7.41
C ALA A 55 2.66 11.92 -7.30
N THR A 56 1.56 11.69 -6.58
CA THR A 56 0.43 12.63 -6.52
C THR A 56 0.61 13.70 -5.44
N ALA A 57 1.47 13.46 -4.45
CA ALA A 57 1.85 14.36 -3.37
C ALA A 57 0.70 15.23 -2.84
N PRO A 58 0.61 16.57 -3.06
CA PRO A 58 -0.45 17.38 -2.47
C PRO A 58 -1.86 16.97 -2.94
N GLN A 59 -1.96 16.24 -4.05
CA GLN A 59 -3.20 15.82 -4.70
C GLN A 59 -3.63 14.40 -4.29
N TYR A 60 -2.87 13.73 -3.41
CA TYR A 60 -3.13 12.33 -3.04
C TYR A 60 -4.54 12.09 -2.52
N ASN A 61 -5.10 13.00 -1.72
CA ASN A 61 -6.46 12.84 -1.24
C ASN A 61 -7.50 12.90 -2.37
N GLN A 62 -7.35 13.83 -3.31
CA GLN A 62 -8.24 13.95 -4.46
C GLN A 62 -8.15 12.73 -5.37
N VAL A 63 -6.93 12.26 -5.66
CA VAL A 63 -6.70 11.03 -6.44
C VAL A 63 -7.32 9.81 -5.75
N SER A 64 -7.15 9.69 -4.42
CA SER A 64 -7.73 8.59 -3.66
C SER A 64 -9.26 8.64 -3.68
N GLU A 65 -9.85 9.83 -3.67
CA GLU A 65 -11.30 10.03 -3.75
C GLU A 65 -11.86 9.58 -5.09
N LEU A 66 -11.30 10.07 -6.20
CA LEU A 66 -11.68 9.67 -7.55
C LEU A 66 -11.59 8.15 -7.72
N PHE A 67 -10.48 7.55 -7.26
CA PHE A 67 -10.28 6.11 -7.33
C PHE A 67 -11.36 5.33 -6.57
N PHE A 68 -11.64 5.67 -5.30
CA PHE A 68 -12.64 4.89 -4.55
C PHE A 68 -14.07 5.15 -5.03
N GLN A 69 -14.38 6.32 -5.59
CA GLN A 69 -15.69 6.61 -6.18
C GLN A 69 -15.95 5.78 -7.44
N ALA A 70 -14.95 5.69 -8.33
CA ALA A 70 -15.03 4.84 -9.52
C ALA A 70 -15.15 3.36 -9.15
N VAL A 71 -14.37 2.87 -8.17
CA VAL A 71 -14.52 1.49 -7.68
C VAL A 71 -15.89 1.27 -7.05
N HIS A 72 -16.39 2.22 -6.28
CA HIS A 72 -17.71 2.13 -5.66
C HIS A 72 -18.82 2.01 -6.71
N SER A 73 -18.81 2.82 -7.77
CA SER A 73 -19.86 2.79 -8.81
C SER A 73 -19.92 1.43 -9.53
N VAL A 74 -18.78 0.77 -9.71
CA VAL A 74 -18.70 -0.60 -10.25
C VAL A 74 -19.29 -1.60 -9.26
N LEU A 75 -18.91 -1.52 -7.99
CA LEU A 75 -19.38 -2.45 -6.95
C LEU A 75 -20.88 -2.31 -6.64
N THR A 76 -21.46 -1.12 -6.83
CA THR A 76 -22.90 -0.88 -6.67
C THR A 76 -23.71 -1.12 -7.95
N GLY A 77 -23.05 -1.38 -9.08
CA GLY A 77 -23.70 -1.62 -10.37
C GLY A 77 -24.23 -0.35 -11.04
N GLU A 78 -23.77 0.82 -10.63
CA GLU A 78 -24.08 2.11 -11.26
C GLU A 78 -23.35 2.27 -12.62
N SER A 79 -22.18 1.66 -12.77
CA SER A 79 -21.41 1.63 -14.01
C SER A 79 -20.74 0.27 -14.20
N ASP A 80 -20.40 -0.09 -15.44
CA ASP A 80 -19.52 -1.22 -15.70
C ASP A 80 -18.04 -0.84 -15.47
N ALA A 81 -17.20 -1.84 -15.27
CA ALA A 81 -15.80 -1.63 -14.93
C ALA A 81 -15.00 -0.89 -16.01
N GLN A 82 -15.29 -1.13 -17.29
CA GLN A 82 -14.55 -0.48 -18.37
C GLN A 82 -14.89 1.01 -18.40
N THR A 83 -16.19 1.34 -18.43
CA THR A 83 -16.67 2.73 -18.45
C THR A 83 -16.17 3.51 -17.22
N ALA A 84 -16.25 2.94 -16.03
CA ALA A 84 -15.82 3.61 -14.80
C ALA A 84 -14.32 3.92 -14.78
N ILE A 85 -13.48 3.02 -15.33
CA ILE A 85 -12.02 3.23 -15.39
C ILE A 85 -11.63 4.21 -16.50
N GLU A 86 -12.34 4.21 -17.64
CA GLU A 86 -12.13 5.21 -18.70
C GLU A 86 -12.43 6.63 -18.19
N TYR A 87 -13.53 6.82 -17.45
CA TYR A 87 -13.81 8.13 -16.81
C TYR A 87 -12.82 8.47 -15.71
N LEU A 88 -12.41 7.48 -14.90
CA LEU A 88 -11.40 7.70 -13.88
C LEU A 88 -10.07 8.17 -14.49
N GLU A 89 -9.64 7.61 -15.62
CA GLU A 89 -8.41 8.04 -16.30
C GLU A 89 -8.47 9.52 -16.68
N LEU A 90 -9.59 9.97 -17.26
CA LEU A 90 -9.81 11.39 -17.59
C LEU A 90 -9.78 12.29 -16.35
N ASP A 91 -10.48 11.90 -15.28
CA ASP A 91 -10.51 12.67 -14.03
C ASP A 91 -9.12 12.76 -13.38
N LEU A 92 -8.32 11.69 -13.48
CA LEU A 92 -6.95 11.65 -12.99
C LEU A 92 -6.01 12.50 -13.85
N GLU A 93 -6.14 12.47 -15.18
CA GLU A 93 -5.39 13.35 -16.09
C GLU A 93 -5.68 14.83 -15.76
N ASP A 94 -6.96 15.19 -15.64
CA ASP A 94 -7.38 16.56 -15.28
C ASP A 94 -6.87 16.98 -13.90
N THR A 95 -6.89 16.07 -12.93
CA THR A 95 -6.45 16.35 -11.56
C THR A 95 -4.93 16.42 -11.45
N THR A 96 -4.19 15.56 -12.14
CA THR A 96 -2.74 15.38 -11.90
C THR A 96 -1.86 16.04 -12.95
N GLY A 97 -2.39 16.23 -14.17
CA GLY A 97 -1.64 16.65 -15.36
C GLY A 97 -0.66 15.59 -15.86
N PHE A 98 -0.81 14.32 -15.46
CA PHE A 98 0.02 13.23 -15.95
C PHE A 98 -0.45 12.78 -17.34
N GLU A 99 0.51 12.47 -18.22
CA GLU A 99 0.21 11.89 -19.52
C GLU A 99 -0.39 10.48 -19.34
N THR A 100 -1.43 10.19 -20.10
CA THR A 100 -2.03 8.85 -20.18
C THR A 100 -1.14 7.91 -20.98
N GLY A 101 -1.25 6.60 -20.70
CA GLY A 101 -0.46 5.60 -21.40
C GLY A 101 -0.56 4.22 -20.77
N GLU A 102 -0.09 3.22 -21.51
CA GLU A 102 -0.01 1.85 -21.01
C GLU A 102 0.85 1.80 -19.73
N PRO A 103 0.39 1.11 -18.67
CA PRO A 103 1.20 0.94 -17.48
C PRO A 103 2.52 0.26 -17.84
N VAL A 104 3.64 0.90 -17.49
CA VAL A 104 4.94 0.22 -17.56
C VAL A 104 4.91 -0.85 -16.48
N GLN A 105 4.96 -2.12 -16.89
CA GLN A 105 5.01 -3.21 -15.91
C GLN A 105 6.23 -3.03 -14.99
N PRO A 106 6.08 -3.31 -13.68
CA PRO A 106 7.17 -3.18 -12.71
C PRO A 106 8.36 -4.11 -13.02
#